data_AF-A0A964BWZ5-F1
#
_entry.id   AF-A0A964BWZ5-F1
#
_cell.length_a   1.000
_cell.length_b   1.000
_cell.length_c   1.000
_cell.angle_alpha   90.00
_cell.angle_beta   90.00
_cell.angle_gamma   90.00
#
_symmetry.space_group_name_H-M   'P 1'
#
loop_
_entity.id
_entity.type
_entity.pdbx_description
1 polymer ?
#
loop_
_entity_poly.entity_id
_entity_poly.type
_entity_poly.pdbx_seq_one_letter_code
_entity_poly.pdbx_strand_id
1 'polypeptide(L)'
;MSDITPPYPDSYSQAEIQEILQLAIASHHTEDELSRQQLWEIASELDISNAVIQSAERDWLERKAVDRQRRSFDLHRRQKFKQKLTKFAIVNTFLVSLNLIAIGTLSWSLYILLFWGLGIALNGWKAYQSGGEAYEKEFQRWSFQNEVKQTVATVWTKLQKTLQA
;
A
#
# COMPACT_ATOMS: atom_id res chain seq x y z
N MET A 1 -41.23 18.76 1.98
CA MET A 1 -40.05 18.27 1.25
C MET A 1 -40.53 17.67 -0.05
N SER A 2 -40.03 18.16 -1.19
CA SER A 2 -40.32 17.55 -2.49
C SER A 2 -39.55 16.22 -2.56
N ASP A 3 -40.25 15.11 -2.79
CA ASP A 3 -39.64 13.80 -3.05
C ASP A 3 -38.90 13.87 -4.39
N ILE A 4 -37.57 13.95 -4.32
CA ILE A 4 -36.70 13.89 -5.50
C ILE A 4 -36.38 12.41 -5.72
N THR A 5 -37.31 11.66 -6.32
CA THR A 5 -36.99 10.31 -6.80
C THR A 5 -36.11 10.45 -8.04
N PRO A 6 -34.86 9.94 -8.03
CA PRO A 6 -34.01 10.00 -9.21
C PRO A 6 -34.65 9.17 -10.35
N PRO A 7 -34.59 9.63 -11.61
CA PRO A 7 -35.10 8.86 -12.74
C PRO A 7 -34.26 7.59 -12.93
N TYR A 8 -34.93 6.43 -13.01
CA TYR A 8 -34.28 5.15 -13.30
C TYR A 8 -34.07 4.99 -14.81
N PRO A 9 -32.86 4.70 -15.29
CA PRO A 9 -32.63 4.41 -16.70
C PRO A 9 -33.19 3.03 -17.07
N ASP A 10 -33.68 2.90 -18.32
CA ASP A 10 -34.25 1.66 -18.86
C ASP A 10 -33.18 0.58 -19.18
N SER A 11 -31.90 0.97 -19.24
CA SER A 11 -30.78 0.06 -19.50
C SER A 11 -29.52 0.50 -18.77
N TYR A 12 -28.77 -0.46 -18.24
CA TYR A 12 -27.46 -0.26 -17.62
C TYR A 12 -26.37 -0.95 -18.43
N SER A 13 -25.22 -0.31 -18.54
CA SER A 13 -24.00 -0.95 -19.03
C SER A 13 -23.49 -2.01 -18.04
N GLN A 14 -22.66 -2.92 -18.54
CA GLN A 14 -22.06 -3.96 -17.69
C GLN A 14 -21.25 -3.37 -16.52
N ALA A 15 -20.57 -2.23 -16.73
CA ALA A 15 -19.81 -1.53 -15.69
C ALA A 15 -20.74 -0.98 -14.59
N GLU A 16 -21.86 -0.38 -14.97
CA GLU A 16 -22.86 0.16 -14.03
C GLU A 16 -23.54 -0.97 -13.24
N ILE A 17 -23.88 -2.10 -13.89
CA ILE A 17 -24.45 -3.27 -13.20
C ILE A 17 -23.47 -3.78 -12.13
N GLN A 18 -22.19 -3.88 -12.47
CA GLN A 18 -21.16 -4.34 -11.53
C GLN A 18 -21.00 -3.39 -10.35
N GLU A 19 -21.02 -2.07 -10.58
CA GLU A 19 -20.93 -1.05 -9.52
C GLU A 19 -22.16 -1.08 -8.60
N ILE A 20 -23.37 -1.17 -9.17
CA ILE A 20 -24.62 -1.31 -8.40
C ILE A 20 -24.59 -2.57 -7.54
N LEU A 21 -24.14 -3.71 -8.09
CA LEU A 21 -24.03 -4.96 -7.35
C LEU A 21 -22.98 -4.86 -6.22
N GLN A 22 -21.84 -4.23 -6.49
CA GLN A 22 -20.81 -3.99 -5.47
C GLN A 22 -21.35 -3.14 -4.32
N LEU A 23 -22.08 -2.06 -4.63
CA LEU A 23 -22.73 -1.20 -3.64
C LEU A 23 -23.76 -1.98 -2.83
N ALA A 24 -24.59 -2.79 -3.49
CA ALA A 24 -25.59 -3.62 -2.83
C ALA A 24 -24.94 -4.60 -1.85
N ILE A 25 -23.91 -5.33 -2.27
CA ILE A 25 -23.17 -6.29 -1.42
C ILE A 25 -22.47 -5.58 -0.25
N ALA A 26 -21.83 -4.44 -0.48
CA ALA A 26 -21.16 -3.68 0.58
C ALA A 26 -22.15 -3.12 1.62
N SER A 27 -23.38 -2.81 1.19
CA SER A 27 -24.46 -2.34 2.05
C SER A 27 -25.18 -3.48 2.78
N HIS A 28 -25.10 -4.69 2.23
CA HIS A 28 -25.68 -5.90 2.81
C HIS A 28 -24.81 -6.35 4.00
N HIS A 29 -24.98 -5.70 5.15
CA HIS A 29 -24.35 -6.07 6.41
C HIS A 29 -24.84 -7.45 6.88
N THR A 30 -24.19 -8.49 6.39
CA THR A 30 -24.14 -9.79 7.08
C THR A 30 -22.86 -9.73 7.91
N GLU A 31 -22.95 -9.95 9.23
CA GLU A 31 -21.76 -9.93 10.11
C GLU A 31 -20.74 -11.02 9.77
N ASP A 32 -21.14 -12.01 8.97
CA ASP A 32 -20.28 -13.06 8.44
C ASP A 32 -19.61 -12.67 7.12
N GLU A 33 -18.29 -12.87 7.06
CA GLU A 33 -17.53 -12.83 5.82
C GLU A 33 -18.10 -13.87 4.84
N LEU A 34 -18.41 -13.45 3.60
CA LEU A 34 -18.86 -14.37 2.57
C LEU A 34 -17.80 -15.45 2.33
N SER A 35 -18.20 -16.70 2.53
CA SER A 35 -17.33 -17.86 2.33
C SER A 35 -17.05 -18.08 0.84
N ARG A 36 -15.95 -18.78 0.57
CA ARG A 36 -15.60 -19.19 -0.80
C ARG A 36 -16.70 -20.03 -1.48
N GLN A 37 -17.45 -20.78 -0.69
CA GLN A 37 -18.57 -21.57 -1.22
C GLN A 37 -19.72 -20.68 -1.69
N GLN A 38 -20.07 -19.65 -0.92
CA GLN A 38 -21.09 -18.67 -1.32
C GLN A 38 -20.69 -17.90 -2.58
N LEU A 39 -19.40 -17.59 -2.75
CA LEU A 39 -18.89 -17.00 -4.01
C LEU A 39 -19.20 -17.90 -5.22
N TRP A 40 -19.05 -19.21 -5.08
CA TRP A 40 -19.30 -20.17 -6.15
C TRP A 40 -20.80 -20.39 -6.40
N GLU A 41 -21.61 -20.37 -5.34
CA GLU A 41 -23.08 -20.42 -5.45
C GLU A 41 -23.60 -19.21 -6.22
N ILE A 42 -23.16 -17.99 -5.88
CA ILE A 42 -23.51 -16.76 -6.62
C ILE A 42 -23.06 -16.85 -8.09
N ALA A 43 -21.84 -17.35 -8.34
CA ALA A 43 -21.36 -17.52 -9.71
C ALA A 43 -22.24 -18.50 -10.51
N SER A 44 -22.67 -19.60 -9.88
CA SER A 44 -23.60 -20.55 -10.47
C SER A 44 -24.97 -19.94 -10.78
N GLU A 45 -25.50 -19.08 -9.88
CA GLU A 45 -26.78 -18.38 -10.11
C GLU A 45 -26.70 -17.39 -11.27
N LEU A 46 -25.52 -16.81 -11.49
CA LEU A 46 -25.25 -15.89 -12.61
C LEU A 46 -24.82 -16.61 -13.90
N ASP A 47 -24.97 -17.94 -13.97
CA ASP A 47 -24.56 -18.80 -15.10
C ASP A 47 -23.05 -18.68 -15.46
N ILE A 48 -22.23 -18.32 -14.47
CA ILE A 48 -20.77 -18.26 -14.59
C ILE A 48 -20.19 -19.63 -14.29
N SER A 49 -19.53 -20.24 -15.26
CA SER A 49 -18.92 -21.56 -15.08
C SER A 49 -17.85 -21.61 -13.97
N ASN A 50 -17.75 -22.76 -13.29
CA ASN A 50 -16.75 -23.01 -12.25
C ASN A 50 -15.30 -22.74 -12.73
N ALA A 51 -14.98 -23.06 -13.98
CA ALA A 51 -13.66 -22.80 -14.55
C ALA A 51 -13.35 -21.30 -14.64
N VAL A 52 -14.35 -20.49 -15.01
CA VAL A 52 -14.20 -19.02 -15.15
C VAL A 52 -14.02 -18.37 -13.77
N ILE A 53 -14.88 -18.67 -12.80
CA ILE A 53 -14.76 -18.08 -11.45
C ILE A 53 -13.45 -18.50 -10.76
N GLN A 54 -13.00 -19.74 -10.95
CA GLN A 54 -11.71 -20.20 -10.40
C GLN A 54 -10.52 -19.48 -11.03
N SER A 55 -10.55 -19.25 -12.35
CA SER A 55 -9.50 -18.47 -13.03
C SER A 55 -9.47 -17.03 -12.54
N ALA A 56 -10.63 -16.39 -12.37
CA ALA A 56 -10.76 -15.03 -11.86
C ALA A 56 -10.29 -14.92 -10.40
N GLU A 57 -10.62 -15.90 -9.54
CA GLU A 57 -10.13 -15.96 -8.16
C GLU A 57 -8.60 -16.03 -8.11
N ARG A 58 -7.99 -16.87 -8.95
CA ARG A 58 -6.53 -16.97 -9.03
C ARG A 58 -5.89 -15.66 -9.47
N ASP A 59 -6.39 -15.06 -10.53
CA ASP A 59 -5.88 -13.79 -11.06
C ASP A 59 -6.04 -12.66 -10.02
N TRP A 60 -7.14 -12.67 -9.27
CA TRP A 60 -7.35 -11.73 -8.17
C TRP A 60 -6.39 -11.96 -7.00
N LEU A 61 -6.12 -13.21 -6.62
CA LEU A 61 -5.16 -13.55 -5.57
C LEU A 61 -3.74 -13.10 -5.94
N GLU A 62 -3.33 -13.30 -7.19
CA GLU A 62 -2.04 -12.84 -7.71
C GLU A 62 -1.93 -11.31 -7.65
N ARG A 63 -2.95 -10.60 -8.14
CA ARG A 63 -3.01 -9.13 -8.04
C ARG A 63 -2.97 -8.65 -6.60
N LYS A 64 -3.74 -9.28 -5.71
CA LYS A 64 -3.78 -8.94 -4.27
C LYS A 64 -2.45 -9.19 -3.58
N ALA A 65 -1.69 -10.21 -3.97
CA ALA A 65 -0.36 -10.47 -3.46
C ALA A 65 0.61 -9.35 -3.86
N VAL A 66 0.61 -8.95 -5.14
CA VAL A 66 1.42 -7.83 -5.64
C VAL A 66 1.04 -6.52 -4.95
N ASP A 67 -0.25 -6.23 -4.78
CA ASP A 67 -0.72 -5.02 -4.09
C ASP A 67 -0.27 -4.99 -2.63
N ARG A 68 -0.29 -6.14 -1.94
CA ARG A 68 0.23 -6.26 -0.57
C ARG A 68 1.73 -5.97 -0.52
N GLN A 69 2.51 -6.46 -1.49
CA GLN A 69 3.94 -6.15 -1.61
C GLN A 69 4.16 -4.65 -1.87
N ARG A 70 3.39 -4.02 -2.76
CA ARG A 70 3.47 -2.57 -3.03
C ARG A 70 3.16 -1.75 -1.79
N ARG A 71 2.10 -2.09 -1.04
CA ARG A 71 1.77 -1.42 0.23
C ARG A 71 2.86 -1.53 1.27
N SER A 72 3.47 -2.71 1.43
CA SER A 72 4.57 -2.91 2.38
C SER A 72 5.84 -2.17 1.95
N PHE A 73 6.11 -2.08 0.66
CA PHE A 73 7.19 -1.25 0.11
C PHE A 73 6.96 0.24 0.39
N ASP A 74 5.74 0.75 0.15
CA ASP A 74 5.39 2.14 0.43
C ASP A 74 5.56 2.48 1.91
N LEU A 75 5.11 1.61 2.81
CA LEU A 75 5.34 1.75 4.25
C LEU A 75 6.83 1.79 4.59
N HIS A 76 7.63 0.89 4.01
CA HIS A 76 9.08 0.86 4.22
C HIS A 76 9.77 2.16 3.79
N ARG A 77 9.40 2.71 2.62
CA ARG A 77 9.93 4.00 2.13
C ARG A 77 9.56 5.14 3.06
N ARG A 78 8.30 5.21 3.48
CA ARG A 78 7.81 6.23 4.43
C ARG A 78 8.52 6.14 5.78
N GLN A 79 8.74 4.93 6.30
CA GLN A 79 9.49 4.73 7.55
C GLN A 79 10.94 5.18 7.43
N LYS A 80 11.64 4.82 6.34
CA LYS A 80 13.01 5.29 6.07
C LYS A 80 13.07 6.82 5.98
N PHE A 81 12.09 7.44 5.33
CA PHE A 81 12.00 8.89 5.27
C PHE A 81 11.77 9.50 6.66
N LYS A 82 10.83 8.96 7.44
CA LYS A 82 10.56 9.40 8.82
C LYS A 82 11.83 9.35 9.67
N GLN A 83 12.63 8.29 9.58
CA GLN A 83 13.91 8.20 10.30
C GLN A 83 14.90 9.30 9.89
N LYS A 84 15.04 9.56 8.58
CA LYS A 84 15.91 10.65 8.09
C LYS A 84 15.42 12.02 8.56
N LEU A 85 14.11 12.25 8.50
CA LEU A 85 13.48 13.48 8.96
C LEU A 85 13.67 13.68 10.48
N THR A 86 13.47 12.64 11.28
CA THR A 86 13.70 12.69 12.73
C THR A 86 15.16 13.02 13.06
N LYS A 87 16.12 12.37 12.40
CA LYS A 87 17.56 12.68 12.59
C LYS A 87 17.87 14.14 12.24
N PHE A 88 17.36 14.61 11.11
CA PHE A 88 17.51 16.01 10.72
C PHE A 88 16.87 16.98 11.70
N ALA A 89 15.66 16.68 12.19
CA ALA A 89 14.99 17.52 13.16
C ALA A 89 15.80 17.61 14.47
N ILE A 90 16.32 16.50 14.98
CA ILE A 90 17.15 16.50 16.21
C ILE A 90 18.41 17.37 16.01
N VAL A 91 19.14 17.16 14.91
CA VAL A 91 20.38 17.89 14.64
C VAL A 91 20.12 19.38 14.42
N ASN A 92 19.09 19.74 13.64
CA ASN A 92 18.78 21.13 13.37
C ASN A 92 18.23 21.85 14.60
N THR A 93 17.34 21.22 15.38
CA THR A 93 16.86 21.78 16.64
C THR A 93 18.02 22.03 17.61
N PHE A 94 18.98 21.10 17.70
CA PHE A 94 20.19 21.29 18.49
C PHE A 94 21.04 22.47 17.98
N LEU A 95 21.33 22.54 16.68
CA LEU A 95 22.14 23.60 16.06
C LEU A 95 21.48 24.98 16.20
N VAL A 96 20.17 25.07 15.99
CA VAL A 96 19.39 26.31 16.15
C VAL A 96 19.40 26.76 17.60
N SER A 97 19.19 25.84 18.55
CA SER A 97 19.21 26.17 19.98
C SER A 97 20.59 26.64 20.43
N LEU A 98 21.65 25.96 19.98
CA LEU A 98 23.05 26.36 20.22
C LEU A 98 23.35 27.74 19.64
N ASN A 99 22.94 28.01 18.41
CA ASN A 99 23.18 29.30 17.75
C ASN A 99 22.46 30.44 18.49
N LEU A 100 21.22 30.21 18.93
CA LEU A 100 20.45 31.17 19.74
C LEU A 100 21.11 31.44 21.10
N ILE A 101 21.59 30.41 21.80
CA ILE A 101 22.26 30.58 23.10
C ILE A 101 23.61 31.29 22.93
N ALA A 102 24.39 30.92 21.91
CA ALA A 102 25.75 31.43 21.73
C ALA A 102 25.81 32.85 21.17
N ILE A 103 24.94 33.19 20.21
CA ILE A 103 25.03 34.44 19.43
C ILE A 103 23.78 35.32 19.63
N GLY A 104 22.70 34.80 20.24
CA GLY A 104 21.44 35.53 20.41
C GLY A 104 20.63 35.73 19.14
N THR A 105 21.16 35.35 17.97
CA THR A 105 20.53 35.51 16.66
C THR A 105 20.69 34.26 15.79
N LEU A 106 19.76 34.06 14.87
CA LEU A 106 19.80 32.99 13.87
C LEU A 106 20.67 33.44 12.69
N SER A 107 21.96 33.11 12.70
CA SER A 107 22.92 33.60 11.70
C SER A 107 23.36 32.49 10.76
N TRP A 108 24.14 31.51 11.23
CA TRP A 108 24.70 30.45 10.37
C TRP A 108 23.82 29.18 10.33
N SER A 109 23.02 28.93 11.37
CA SER A 109 22.14 27.77 11.47
C SER A 109 21.04 27.75 10.40
N LEU A 110 20.56 28.92 9.96
CA LEU A 110 19.56 29.07 8.91
C LEU A 110 20.04 28.55 7.55
N TYR A 111 21.29 28.81 7.19
CA TYR A 111 21.86 28.34 5.92
C TYR A 111 22.01 26.82 5.92
N ILE A 112 22.42 26.23 7.05
CA ILE A 112 22.50 24.77 7.21
C ILE A 112 21.11 24.15 7.10
N LEU A 113 20.12 24.75 7.77
CA LEU A 113 18.74 24.28 7.75
C LEU A 113 18.13 24.35 6.35
N LEU A 114 18.35 25.43 5.60
CA LEU A 114 17.89 25.56 4.22
C LEU A 114 18.55 24.55 3.29
N PHE A 115 19.88 24.44 3.35
CA PHE A 115 20.63 23.54 2.46
C PHE A 115 20.29 22.07 2.72
N TRP A 116 20.24 21.65 3.98
CA TRP A 116 19.88 20.27 4.34
C TRP A 116 18.37 20.03 4.21
N GLY A 117 17.55 21.04 4.48
CA GLY A 117 16.10 20.99 4.35
C GLY A 117 15.67 20.71 2.90
N LEU A 118 16.35 21.32 1.92
CA LEU A 118 16.11 21.04 0.50
C LEU A 118 16.36 19.55 0.16
N GLY A 119 17.46 18.99 0.64
CA GLY A 119 17.79 17.59 0.43
C GLY A 119 16.75 16.63 1.05
N ILE A 120 16.21 16.98 2.21
CA ILE A 120 15.11 16.23 2.83
C ILE A 120 13.80 16.39 2.09
N ALA A 121 13.45 17.60 1.63
CA ALA A 121 12.24 17.84 0.86
C ALA A 121 12.23 17.01 -0.43
N LEU A 122 13.34 16.97 -1.17
CA LEU A 122 13.49 16.15 -2.37
C LEU A 122 13.38 14.64 -2.07
N ASN A 123 13.96 14.19 -0.96
CA ASN A 123 13.83 12.79 -0.52
C ASN A 123 12.40 12.46 -0.09
N GLY A 124 11.69 13.43 0.53
CA GLY A 124 10.29 13.31 0.90
C GLY A 124 9.39 13.19 -0.32
N TRP A 125 9.58 14.06 -1.31
CA TRP A 125 8.88 13.99 -2.59
C TRP A 125 8.99 12.60 -3.21
N LYS A 126 10.20 12.05 -3.30
CA LYS A 126 10.43 10.70 -3.81
C LYS A 126 9.78 9.60 -2.98
N ALA A 127 9.75 9.75 -1.64
CA ALA A 127 9.16 8.76 -0.74
C ALA A 127 7.61 8.70 -0.81
N TYR A 128 6.97 9.81 -1.16
CA TYR A 128 5.51 9.91 -1.32
C TYR A 128 5.05 9.77 -2.78
N GLN A 129 5.94 9.89 -3.75
CA GLN A 129 5.67 9.57 -5.13
C GLN A 129 5.60 8.04 -5.32
N SER A 130 4.38 7.51 -5.34
CA SER A 130 4.07 6.08 -5.54
C SER A 130 3.95 5.69 -7.02
N GLY A 131 4.62 6.39 -7.94
CA GLY A 131 4.51 6.16 -9.38
C GLY A 131 5.72 6.60 -10.19
N GLY A 132 5.85 6.05 -11.40
CA GLY A 132 6.93 6.31 -12.34
C GLY A 132 7.98 5.20 -12.44
N GLU A 133 8.83 5.26 -13.45
CA GLU A 133 9.85 4.24 -13.72
C GLU A 133 10.82 4.03 -12.55
N ALA A 134 11.19 5.12 -11.87
CA ALA A 134 12.07 5.06 -10.71
C ALA A 134 11.43 4.28 -9.55
N TYR A 135 10.12 4.42 -9.35
CA TYR A 135 9.37 3.67 -8.34
C TYR A 135 9.39 2.18 -8.66
N GLU A 136 9.06 1.81 -9.90
CA GLU A 136 8.95 0.42 -10.30
C GLU A 136 10.31 -0.30 -10.19
N LYS A 137 11.39 0.37 -10.58
CA LYS A 137 12.75 -0.17 -10.47
C LYS A 137 13.17 -0.40 -9.01
N GLU A 138 12.82 0.50 -8.10
CA GLU A 138 13.09 0.29 -6.67
C GLU A 138 12.21 -0.81 -6.08
N PHE A 139 10.94 -0.89 -6.48
CA PHE A 139 10.01 -1.93 -6.05
C PHE A 139 10.50 -3.31 -6.47
N GLN A 140 10.85 -3.52 -7.74
CA GLN A 140 11.37 -4.80 -8.24
C GLN A 140 12.65 -5.26 -7.51
N ARG A 141 13.57 -4.32 -7.22
CA ARG A 141 14.77 -4.63 -6.44
C ARG A 141 14.44 -5.03 -5.01
N TRP A 142 13.46 -4.36 -4.40
CA TRP A 142 13.04 -4.62 -3.04
C TRP A 142 12.25 -5.93 -2.92
N SER A 143 11.34 -6.22 -3.85
CA SER A 143 10.54 -7.45 -3.86
C SER A 143 11.43 -8.67 -4.02
N PHE A 144 12.37 -8.65 -4.98
CA PHE A 144 13.31 -9.75 -5.18
C PHE A 144 14.15 -10.03 -3.93
N GLN A 145 14.66 -8.99 -3.26
CA GLN A 145 15.45 -9.16 -2.04
C GLN A 145 14.64 -9.73 -0.87
N ASN A 146 13.35 -9.41 -0.78
CA ASN A 146 12.51 -9.87 0.32
C ASN A 146 11.91 -11.26 0.07
N GLU A 147 11.52 -11.58 -1.17
CA GLU A 147 11.04 -12.91 -1.54
C GLU A 147 12.13 -13.97 -1.35
N VAL A 148 13.37 -13.69 -1.78
CA VAL A 148 14.50 -14.61 -1.60
C VAL A 148 14.76 -14.90 -0.11
N LYS A 149 14.70 -13.87 0.74
CA LYS A 149 14.91 -14.03 2.19
C LYS A 149 13.81 -14.87 2.86
N GLN A 150 12.55 -14.68 2.47
CA GLN A 150 11.44 -15.44 3.05
C GLN A 150 11.43 -16.90 2.59
N THR A 151 11.70 -17.16 1.32
CA THR A 151 11.76 -18.53 0.77
C THR A 151 12.91 -19.31 1.39
N VAL A 152 14.10 -18.71 1.49
CA VAL A 152 15.27 -19.36 2.13
C VAL A 152 15.01 -19.66 3.60
N ALA A 153 14.43 -18.71 4.36
CA ALA A 153 14.09 -18.93 5.77
C ALA A 153 13.04 -20.04 5.95
N THR A 154 12.05 -20.11 5.06
CA THR A 154 10.99 -21.13 5.12
C THR A 154 11.51 -22.51 4.73
N VAL A 155 12.40 -22.61 3.74
CA VAL A 155 13.05 -23.87 3.35
C VAL A 155 13.99 -24.35 4.45
N TRP A 156 14.77 -23.45 5.05
CA TRP A 156 15.67 -23.79 6.16
C TRP A 156 14.91 -24.33 7.38
N THR A 157 13.82 -23.67 7.75
CA THR A 157 12.98 -24.11 8.88
C THR A 157 12.30 -25.46 8.63
N LYS A 158 11.88 -25.74 7.39
CA LYS A 158 11.36 -27.07 7.01
C LYS A 158 12.45 -28.15 7.06
N LEU A 159 13.64 -27.87 6.51
CA LEU A 159 14.77 -28.81 6.53
C LEU A 159 15.22 -29.13 7.97
N GLN A 160 15.30 -28.12 8.83
CA GLN A 160 15.61 -28.31 10.24
C GLN A 160 14.57 -29.20 10.93
N LYS A 161 13.28 -28.98 10.64
CA LYS A 161 12.19 -29.79 11.20
C LYS A 161 12.22 -31.24 10.73
N THR A 162 12.62 -31.49 9.49
CA THR A 162 12.75 -32.86 8.94
C THR A 162 14.02 -33.60 9.39
N LEU A 163 15.07 -32.88 9.80
CA LEU A 163 16.30 -33.48 10.37
C LEU A 163 16.19 -33.73 11.88
N GLN A 164 15.21 -33.11 12.55
CA GLN A 164 14.92 -33.30 13.98
C GLN A 164 13.77 -34.30 14.25
N ALA A 165 13.16 -34.87 13.20
CA ALA A 165 12.13 -35.90 13.25
C ALA A 165 12.72 -37.24 12.80
#